data_AF-A0A1F4ZU22-F1
#
_entry.id   AF-A0A1F4ZU22-F1
#
_cell.length_a   1.000
_cell.length_b   1.000
_cell.length_c   1.000
_cell.angle_alpha   90.00
_cell.angle_beta   90.00
_cell.angle_gamma   90.00
#
_symmetry.space_group_name_H-M   'P 1'
#
loop_
_entity.id
_entity.type
_entity.pdbx_description
1 polymer ?
#
loop_
_entity_poly.entity_id
_entity_poly.type
_entity_poly.pdbx_seq_one_letter_code
_entity_poly.pdbx_strand_id
1 'polypeptide(L)'
;MVPQIPYAAIGIGIAVIFGVWAFIVAETVKERAYIAGIPLSVFLVGALFRSSAGQLISLIGWVLYGIGCIIYLRYNGMEIR
;
A
#
# COMPACT_ATOMS: atom_id res chain seq x y z
N MET A 1 7.79 21.58 -19.84
CA MET A 1 8.42 20.50 -19.05
C MET A 1 7.31 19.52 -18.69
N VAL A 2 7.36 18.30 -19.22
CA VAL A 2 6.39 17.26 -18.82
C VAL A 2 6.70 16.91 -17.36
N PRO A 3 5.76 17.06 -16.42
CA PRO A 3 6.01 16.67 -15.04
C PRO A 3 6.34 15.17 -15.02
N GLN A 4 7.59 14.84 -14.71
CA GLN A 4 7.96 13.46 -14.43
C GLN A 4 7.32 13.09 -13.11
N ILE A 5 6.18 12.40 -13.18
CA ILE A 5 5.59 11.79 -11.99
C ILE A 5 6.64 10.81 -11.46
N PRO A 6 7.11 10.98 -10.21
CA PRO A 6 8.12 10.09 -9.67
C PRO A 6 7.53 8.67 -9.64
N TYR A 7 8.26 7.68 -10.17
CA TYR A 7 7.81 6.28 -10.22
C TYR A 7 7.36 5.75 -8.84
N ALA A 8 7.96 6.28 -7.77
CA ALA A 8 7.55 6.05 -6.39
C ALA A 8 6.07 6.41 -6.12
N ALA A 9 5.60 7.56 -6.61
CA ALA A 9 4.21 8.00 -6.42
C ALA A 9 3.22 7.10 -7.17
N ILE A 10 3.62 6.58 -8.34
CA ILE A 10 2.81 5.62 -9.09
C ILE A 10 2.66 4.33 -8.28
N GLY A 11 3.76 3.78 -7.76
CA GLY A 11 3.74 2.56 -6.94
C GLY A 11 2.89 2.71 -5.67
N ILE A 12 3.03 3.84 -4.97
CA ILE A 12 2.21 4.15 -3.79
C ILE A 12 0.73 4.26 -4.17
N GLY A 13 0.41 4.96 -5.26
CA GLY A 13 -0.97 5.11 -5.73
C GLY A 13 -1.62 3.76 -6.04
N ILE A 14 -0.92 2.86 -6.74
CA ILE A 14 -1.39 1.50 -7.03
C ILE A 14 -1.64 0.72 -5.73
N ALA A 15 -0.71 0.78 -4.78
CA ALA A 15 -0.85 0.09 -3.50
C ALA A 15 -2.05 0.59 -2.69
N VAL A 16 -2.30 1.90 -2.70
CA VAL A 16 -3.49 2.50 -2.05
C VAL A 16 -4.78 2.02 -2.70
N ILE A 17 -4.86 1.98 -4.04
CA ILE A 17 -6.05 1.50 -4.76
C ILE A 17 -6.36 0.05 -4.38
N PHE A 18 -5.35 -0.83 -4.38
CA PHE A 18 -5.53 -2.22 -3.93
C PHE A 18 -5.89 -2.30 -2.45
N GLY A 19 -5.33 -1.44 -1.61
CA GLY A 19 -5.69 -1.36 -0.19
C GLY A 19 -7.14 -0.99 0.04
N VAL A 20 -7.66 0.02 -0.66
CA VAL A 20 -9.07 0.42 -0.61
C VAL A 20 -9.97 -0.72 -1.07
N TRP A 21 -9.59 -1.41 -2.14
CA TRP A 21 -10.36 -2.53 -2.65
C TRP A 21 -10.39 -3.71 -1.66
N ALA A 22 -9.22 -4.06 -1.10
CA ALA A 22 -9.10 -5.08 -0.06
C ALA A 22 -9.93 -4.72 1.17
N PHE A 23 -9.99 -3.44 1.54
CA PHE A 23 -10.80 -2.96 2.67
C PHE A 23 -12.31 -3.15 2.44
N ILE A 24 -12.79 -2.92 1.21
CA ILE A 24 -14.20 -3.13 0.84
C ILE A 24 -14.54 -4.62 0.87
N VAL A 25 -13.64 -5.47 0.36
CA VAL A 25 -13.82 -6.93 0.33
C VAL A 25 -13.73 -7.56 1.71
N ALA A 26 -12.96 -6.97 2.63
CA ALA A 26 -12.76 -7.51 3.96
C ALA A 26 -14.08 -7.64 4.73
N GLU A 27 -14.38 -8.87 5.15
CA GLU A 27 -15.61 -9.24 5.84
C GLU A 27 -15.53 -8.94 7.34
N THR A 28 -14.33 -9.01 7.93
CA THR A 28 -14.14 -8.79 9.37
C THR A 28 -13.58 -7.42 9.71
N VAL A 29 -13.99 -6.90 10.87
CA VAL A 29 -13.45 -5.65 11.44
C VAL A 29 -11.94 -5.77 11.70
N LYS A 30 -11.45 -6.97 12.06
CA LYS A 30 -10.02 -7.22 12.28
C LYS A 30 -9.21 -7.04 11.00
N GLU A 31 -9.65 -7.63 9.89
CA GLU A 31 -8.96 -7.50 8.59
C GLU A 31 -8.93 -6.04 8.12
N ARG A 32 -10.06 -5.33 8.22
CA ARG A 32 -10.14 -3.90 7.91
C ARG A 32 -9.15 -3.07 8.71
N ALA A 33 -8.99 -3.37 10.00
CA ALA A 33 -8.03 -2.68 10.86
C ALA A 33 -6.58 -2.92 10.42
N TYR A 34 -6.22 -4.15 10.00
CA TYR A 34 -4.89 -4.43 9.45
C TYR A 34 -4.66 -3.74 8.11
N ILE A 35 -5.63 -3.82 7.20
CA ILE A 35 -5.55 -3.22 5.86
C ILE A 35 -5.41 -1.70 5.94
N ALA A 36 -6.07 -1.03 6.89
CA ALA A 36 -5.94 0.41 7.10
C ALA A 36 -4.71 0.80 7.94
N GLY A 37 -4.32 -0.03 8.92
CA GLY A 37 -3.24 0.28 9.85
C GLY A 37 -1.83 0.16 9.26
N ILE A 38 -1.61 -0.80 8.36
CA ILE A 38 -0.31 -1.02 7.70
C ILE A 38 0.11 0.19 6.82
N PRO A 39 -0.70 0.71 5.88
CA PRO A 39 -0.29 1.83 5.05
C PRO A 39 -0.10 3.11 5.88
N LEU A 40 -0.89 3.28 6.95
CA LEU A 40 -0.73 4.40 7.87
C LEU A 40 0.63 4.37 8.58
N SER A 41 1.07 3.20 9.02
CA SER A 41 2.36 3.03 9.69
C SER A 41 3.53 3.17 8.71
N VAL A 42 3.43 2.63 7.50
CA VAL A 42 4.43 2.83 6.42
C VAL A 42 4.56 4.31 6.03
N PHE A 43 3.43 5.02 5.97
CA PHE A 43 3.41 6.47 5.73
C PHE A 43 4.08 7.24 6.87
N LEU A 44 3.75 6.92 8.13
CA LEU A 44 4.35 7.56 9.30
C LEU A 44 5.87 7.38 9.33
N VAL A 45 6.37 6.18 9.03
CA VAL A 45 7.81 5.89 8.98
C VAL A 45 8.51 6.76 7.92
N GLY A 46 7.93 6.86 6.73
CA GLY A 46 8.47 7.74 5.68
C GLY A 46 8.42 9.22 6.04
N ALA A 47 7.40 9.65 6.79
CA ALA A 47 7.24 11.03 7.24
C ALA A 47 8.22 11.40 8.37
N LEU A 48 8.45 10.48 9.32
CA LEU A 48 9.33 10.66 10.47
C LEU A 48 10.81 10.54 10.08
N PHE A 49 11.14 9.62 9.18
CA PHE A 49 12.51 9.37 8.74
C PHE A 49 12.74 9.94 7.33
N ARG A 50 13.04 11.24 7.25
CA ARG A 50 13.34 11.94 5.98
C ARG A 50 14.73 11.61 5.38
N SER A 51 15.45 10.66 5.94
CA SER A 51 16.72 10.19 5.36
C SER A 51 16.47 9.36 4.10
N SER A 52 17.45 9.29 3.18
CA SER A 52 17.34 8.46 1.97
C SER A 52 17.07 6.99 2.31
N ALA A 53 17.59 6.49 3.43
CA ALA A 53 17.31 5.15 3.93
C ALA A 53 15.86 5.01 4.42
N GLY A 54 15.33 5.99 5.14
CA GLY A 54 13.92 6.00 5.59
C GLY A 54 12.93 6.04 4.42
N GLN A 55 13.25 6.81 3.37
CA GLN A 55 12.47 6.83 2.14
C GLN A 55 12.49 5.47 1.42
N LEU A 56 13.64 4.80 1.34
CA LEU A 56 13.74 3.46 0.74
C LEU A 56 12.93 2.43 1.53
N ILE A 57 13.00 2.45 2.86
CA ILE A 57 12.23 1.56 3.74
C ILE A 57 10.72 1.80 3.56
N SER A 58 10.29 3.06 3.51
CA SER A 58 8.89 3.41 3.24
C SER A 58 8.44 2.88 1.88
N LEU A 59 9.26 3.03 0.84
CA LEU A 59 8.97 2.53 -0.50
C LEU A 59 8.80 1.00 -0.52
N ILE A 60 9.72 0.27 0.13
CA ILE A 60 9.63 -1.20 0.27
C ILE A 60 8.35 -1.57 1.03
N GLY A 61 8.01 -0.85 2.10
CA GLY A 61 6.77 -1.06 2.86
C GLY A 61 5.52 -0.92 2.00
N TRP A 62 5.47 0.09 1.13
CA TRP A 62 4.35 0.28 0.20
C TRP A 62 4.26 -0.84 -0.84
N VAL A 63 5.39 -1.32 -1.35
CA VAL A 63 5.43 -2.46 -2.29
C VAL A 63 4.91 -3.74 -1.61
N LEU A 64 5.41 -4.05 -0.41
CA LEU A 64 4.97 -5.23 0.34
C LEU A 64 3.49 -5.15 0.69
N TYR A 65 3.01 -3.97 1.08
CA TYR A 65 1.59 -3.73 1.33
C TYR A 65 0.74 -3.97 0.08
N GLY A 66 1.13 -3.41 -1.08
CA GLY A 66 0.43 -3.61 -2.34
C GLY A 66 0.38 -5.08 -2.75
N ILE A 67 1.50 -5.80 -2.65
CA ILE A 67 1.57 -7.25 -2.91
C ILE A 67 0.63 -8.00 -1.95
N GLY A 68 0.65 -7.68 -0.67
CA GLY A 68 -0.23 -8.29 0.33
C GLY A 68 -1.71 -8.08 0.02
N CYS A 69 -2.09 -6.88 -0.43
CA CYS A 69 -3.47 -6.58 -0.83
C CYS A 69 -3.88 -7.38 -2.08
N ILE A 70 -3.00 -7.50 -3.07
CA ILE A 70 -3.24 -8.33 -4.26
C ILE A 70 -3.46 -9.79 -3.88
N ILE A 71 -2.58 -10.32 -3.01
CA ILE A 71 -2.68 -11.70 -2.53
C ILE A 71 -4.01 -11.90 -1.77
N TYR A 72 -4.36 -10.98 -0.86
CA TYR A 72 -5.60 -11.03 -0.10
C TYR A 72 -6.83 -11.01 -1.01
N LEU A 73 -6.87 -10.10 -1.98
CA LEU A 73 -7.95 -10.00 -2.95
C LEU A 73 -8.09 -11.30 -3.77
N ARG A 74 -6.98 -11.88 -4.23
CA ARG A 74 -7.00 -13.17 -4.94
C ARG A 74 -7.51 -14.31 -4.06
N TYR A 75 -7.13 -14.36 -2.78
CA TYR A 75 -7.65 -15.37 -1.86
C TYR A 75 -9.16 -15.24 -1.61
N ASN A 76 -9.70 -14.03 -1.72
CA ASN A 76 -11.14 -13.77 -1.61
C ASN A 76 -11.87 -13.90 -2.98
N GLY A 77 -11.26 -14.55 -3.97
CA GLY A 77 -11.91 -14.86 -5.25
C GLY A 77 -11.97 -13.71 -6.24
N MET A 78 -11.24 -12.62 -6.01
CA MET A 78 -11.20 -11.48 -6.93
C MET A 78 -10.17 -11.72 -8.05
N GLU A 79 -10.63 -11.75 -9.30
CA GLU A 79 -9.74 -11.83 -10.47
C GLU A 79 -9.09 -10.47 -10.75
N ILE A 80 -7.85 -10.30 -10.27
CA ILE A 80 -6.99 -9.17 -10.67
C ILE A 80 -6.26 -9.58 -11.95
N ARG A 81 -6.74 -9.08 -13.09
CA ARG A 81 -6.25 -9.36 -14.45
C ARG A 81 -5.34 -8.26 -14.98
#